data_AF-U3PVG4-F1
#
_entry.id   AF-U3PVG4-F1
#
_cell.length_a   1.000
_cell.length_b   1.000
_cell.length_c   1.000
_cell.angle_alpha   90.00
_cell.angle_beta   90.00
_cell.angle_gamma   90.00
#
_symmetry.space_group_name_H-M   'P 1'
#
loop_
_entity.id
_entity.type
_entity.pdbx_description
1 polymer ?
#
loop_
_entity_poly.entity_id
_entity_poly.type
_entity_poly.pdbx_seq_one_letter_code
_entity_poly.pdbx_strand_id
1 'polypeptide(L)'
;MKKKGMLAALSLLLLLTGCWDSRQIEKLSIAIGLALDKGEDDKNVKLTYQFLVPKKIGQDGSAQDPSKVVSTSGNTVHQTIRS
;
A
#
# COMPACT_ATOMS: atom_id res chain seq x y z
N MET A 1 -26.75 7.69 -43.30
CA MET A 1 -25.83 8.49 -42.46
C MET A 1 -25.99 8.20 -40.96
N LYS A 2 -27.22 8.16 -40.43
CA LYS A 2 -27.53 7.88 -39.01
C LYS A 2 -26.87 6.62 -38.41
N LYS A 3 -26.92 5.50 -39.13
CA LYS A 3 -26.33 4.20 -38.71
C LYS A 3 -24.80 4.16 -38.63
N LYS A 4 -24.10 4.92 -39.50
CA LYS A 4 -22.63 5.04 -39.45
C LYS A 4 -22.18 5.92 -38.26
N GLY A 5 -22.92 7.00 -37.99
CA GLY A 5 -22.68 7.85 -36.82
C GLY A 5 -22.91 7.13 -35.49
N MET A 6 -23.94 6.28 -35.41
CA MET A 6 -24.22 5.49 -34.21
C MET A 6 -23.12 4.45 -33.91
N LEU A 7 -22.57 3.81 -34.94
CA LEU A 7 -21.47 2.85 -34.78
C LEU A 7 -20.17 3.55 -34.31
N ALA A 8 -19.89 4.74 -34.83
CA ALA A 8 -18.77 5.56 -34.39
C ALA A 8 -18.91 5.99 -32.92
N ALA A 9 -20.11 6.38 -32.49
CA ALA A 9 -20.40 6.73 -31.09
C ALA A 9 -20.21 5.52 -30.15
N LEU A 10 -20.65 4.33 -30.54
CA LEU A 10 -20.44 3.10 -29.75
C LEU A 10 -18.95 2.74 -29.63
N SER A 11 -18.16 2.95 -30.68
CA SER A 11 -16.71 2.68 -30.65
C SER A 11 -15.96 3.61 -29.69
N LEU A 12 -16.45 4.84 -29.49
CA LEU A 12 -15.85 5.81 -28.57
C LEU A 12 -16.10 5.43 -27.09
N LEU A 13 -17.19 4.71 -26.78
CA LEU A 13 -17.46 4.23 -25.42
C LEU A 13 -16.47 3.16 -24.96
N LEU A 14 -15.86 2.41 -25.88
CA LEU A 14 -14.82 1.43 -25.56
C LEU A 14 -13.50 2.10 -25.10
N LEU A 15 -13.32 3.40 -25.37
CA LEU A 15 -12.16 4.19 -24.95
C LEU A 15 -12.37 4.86 -23.58
N LEU A 16 -13.56 4.72 -22.96
CA LEU A 16 -13.88 5.26 -21.63
C LEU A 16 -13.50 4.27 -20.50
N THR A 17 -12.36 3.58 -20.61
CA THR A 17 -11.84 2.69 -19.56
C THR A 17 -11.21 3.50 -18.41
N GLY A 18 -12.03 4.27 -17.69
CA GLY A 18 -11.60 5.06 -16.54
C GLY A 18 -11.36 4.22 -15.29
N CYS A 19 -10.19 4.39 -14.67
CA CYS A 19 -9.84 4.11 -13.27
C CYS A 19 -10.19 2.72 -12.69
N TRP A 20 -10.09 1.65 -13.47
CA TRP A 20 -10.37 0.28 -13.01
C TRP A 20 -9.44 -0.23 -11.90
N ASP A 21 -8.27 0.38 -11.68
CA ASP A 21 -7.34 0.00 -10.61
C ASP A 21 -7.12 1.12 -9.58
N SER A 22 -8.10 2.02 -9.43
CA SER A 22 -8.05 3.05 -8.41
C SER A 22 -8.20 2.43 -7.02
N ARG A 23 -7.12 2.40 -6.25
CA ARG A 23 -7.13 2.03 -4.84
C ARG A 23 -7.12 3.29 -3.97
N GLN A 24 -8.11 3.39 -3.08
CA GLN A 24 -8.17 4.47 -2.09
C GLN A 24 -6.96 4.40 -1.15
N ILE A 25 -6.27 5.52 -0.97
CA ILE A 25 -5.05 5.60 -0.15
C ILE A 25 -5.34 5.21 1.30
N GLU A 26 -6.53 5.51 1.81
CA GLU A 26 -6.99 5.17 3.15
C GLU A 26 -7.14 3.66 3.38
N LYS A 27 -7.18 2.87 2.30
CA LYS A 27 -7.24 1.40 2.31
C LYS A 27 -5.88 0.76 2.07
N LEU A 28 -4.83 1.54 1.82
CA LEU A 28 -3.48 1.03 1.59
C LEU A 28 -2.68 1.06 2.89
N SER A 29 -1.95 -0.03 3.16
CA SER A 29 -0.89 -0.07 4.17
C SER A 29 0.43 0.31 3.50
N ILE A 30 0.86 1.56 3.66
CA ILE A 30 2.07 2.07 3.01
C ILE A 30 3.23 1.95 4.01
N ALA A 31 4.20 1.09 3.74
CA ALA A 31 5.44 1.06 4.51
C ALA A 31 6.27 2.30 4.18
N ILE A 32 6.57 3.12 5.19
CA ILE A 32 7.36 4.36 5.09
C ILE A 32 8.74 4.22 5.73
N GLY A 33 8.97 3.14 6.49
CA GLY A 33 10.25 2.86 7.14
C GLY A 33 10.48 1.37 7.31
N LEU A 34 11.77 1.00 7.36
CA LEU A 34 12.25 -0.36 7.56
C LEU A 34 13.47 -0.34 8.48
N ALA A 35 13.48 -1.20 9.50
CA ALA A 35 14.64 -1.45 10.33
C ALA A 35 15.02 -2.94 10.26
N LEU A 36 16.32 -3.21 10.19
CA LEU A 36 16.90 -4.54 10.17
C LEU A 36 17.80 -4.67 11.40
N ASP A 37 17.35 -5.49 12.34
CA ASP A 37 18.03 -5.70 13.61
C ASP A 37 18.51 -7.16 13.71
N LYS A 38 19.49 -7.38 14.58
CA LYS A 38 19.83 -8.74 15.01
C LYS A 38 18.67 -9.32 15.82
N GLY A 39 18.32 -10.58 15.56
CA GLY A 39 17.32 -11.31 16.33
C GLY A 39 17.80 -11.60 17.76
N GLU A 40 16.90 -12.10 18.61
CA GLU A 40 17.23 -12.51 19.98
C GLU A 40 18.31 -13.61 19.99
N ASP A 41 18.28 -14.50 19.00
CA ASP A 41 19.33 -15.49 18.76
C ASP A 41 20.29 -15.00 17.65
N ASP A 42 21.58 -15.35 17.79
CA ASP A 42 22.66 -14.98 16.86
C ASP A 42 22.42 -15.37 15.39
N LYS A 43 21.50 -16.30 15.16
CA LYS A 43 21.17 -16.84 13.83
C LYS A 43 19.89 -16.25 13.24
N ASN A 44 19.23 -15.32 13.93
CA ASN A 44 17.97 -14.73 13.51
C ASN A 44 18.11 -13.26 13.17
N VAL A 45 17.24 -12.81 12.29
CA VAL A 45 17.12 -11.42 11.85
C VAL A 45 15.73 -10.95 12.25
N LYS A 46 15.65 -9.75 12.82
CA LYS A 46 14.39 -9.08 13.12
C LYS A 46 14.19 -7.96 12.12
N LEU A 47 13.07 -8.00 11.41
CA LEU A 47 12.68 -6.99 10.44
C LEU A 47 11.50 -6.21 11.00
N THR A 48 11.61 -4.89 11.04
CA THR A 48 10.56 -4.00 11.55
C THR A 48 10.12 -3.05 10.45
N TYR A 49 8.81 -2.98 10.21
CA TYR A 49 8.19 -2.07 9.28
C TYR A 49 7.47 -0.96 10.04
N GLN A 50 7.59 0.26 9.53
CA GLN A 50 6.77 1.39 9.94
C GLN A 50 5.76 1.66 8.83
N PHE A 51 4.48 1.44 9.11
CA PHE A 51 3.38 1.71 8.18
C PHE A 51 2.72 3.05 8.48
N LEU A 52 2.48 3.86 7.46
CA LEU A 52 1.64 5.06 7.59
C LEU A 52 0.18 4.63 7.80
N VAL A 53 -0.52 5.29 8.72
CA VAL A 53 -1.95 5.15 8.95
C VAL A 53 -2.63 6.44 8.47
N PRO A 54 -3.11 6.51 7.22
CA PRO A 54 -3.63 7.75 6.62
C PRO A 54 -4.76 8.38 7.44
N LYS A 55 -5.60 7.56 8.08
CA LYS A 55 -6.71 8.03 8.92
C LYS A 55 -6.29 8.89 10.11
N LYS A 56 -5.05 8.72 10.61
CA LYS A 56 -4.53 9.50 11.74
C LYS A 56 -4.00 10.88 11.33
N ILE A 57 -3.83 11.12 10.03
CA ILE A 57 -3.32 12.39 9.53
C ILE A 57 -4.49 13.40 9.53
N GLY A 58 -4.42 14.40 10.41
CA GLY A 58 -5.37 15.51 10.45
C GLY A 58 -6.65 15.29 11.27
N GLN A 59 -6.77 14.19 12.03
CA GLN A 59 -7.93 13.97 12.91
C GLN A 59 -7.85 14.72 14.24
N ASP A 60 -6.65 15.05 14.73
CA ASP A 60 -6.47 15.78 15.99
C ASP A 60 -5.27 16.72 15.86
N GLY A 61 -5.41 17.98 16.28
CA GLY A 61 -4.37 19.01 16.25
C GLY A 61 -3.16 18.75 17.15
N SER A 62 -3.00 17.52 17.67
CA SER A 62 -1.81 17.05 18.35
C SER A 62 -0.89 16.38 17.32
N ALA A 63 0.39 16.74 17.33
CA ALA A 63 1.43 16.14 16.49
C ALA A 63 1.75 14.70 16.92
N GLN A 64 0.78 13.81 16.84
CA GLN A 64 0.95 12.40 17.15
C GLN A 64 1.45 11.67 15.90
N ASP A 65 2.45 10.80 16.09
CA ASP A 65 3.02 9.99 15.01
C ASP A 65 1.91 9.17 14.30
N PRO A 66 1.65 9.42 13.01
CA PRO A 66 0.59 8.73 12.25
C PRO A 66 1.03 7.34 11.80
N SER A 67 2.09 6.78 12.35
CA SER A 67 2.60 5.46 11.98
C SER A 67 2.15 4.32 12.89
N LYS A 68 2.23 3.10 12.37
CA LYS A 68 2.07 1.83 13.07
C LYS A 68 3.30 0.99 12.81
N VAL A 69 3.98 0.56 13.87
CA VAL A 69 5.18 -0.28 13.78
C VAL A 69 4.82 -1.75 13.94
N VAL A 70 5.38 -2.62 13.09
CA VAL A 70 5.18 -4.07 13.12
C VAL A 70 6.52 -4.76 12.92
N SER A 71 6.86 -5.73 13.76
CA SER A 71 8.12 -6.47 13.68
C SER A 71 7.88 -7.97 13.47
N THR A 72 8.81 -8.61 12.77
CA THR A 72 8.80 -10.05 12.47
C THR A 72 10.24 -10.58 12.51
N SER A 73 10.42 -11.82 12.96
CA SER A 73 11.73 -12.44 13.14
C SER A 73 11.82 -13.75 12.36
N GLY A 74 13.01 -14.07 11.86
CA GLY A 74 13.23 -15.28 11.07
C GLY A 74 14.70 -15.55 10.80
N ASN A 75 15.01 -16.70 10.20
CA ASN A 75 16.39 -17.10 9.91
C ASN A 75 17.00 -16.29 8.75
N THR A 76 16.16 -15.71 7.89
CA THR A 76 16.58 -14.91 6.74
C THR A 76 15.63 -13.74 6.53
N VAL A 77 16.11 -12.67 5.88
CA VAL A 77 15.27 -11.52 5.47
C VAL A 77 14.11 -11.96 4.59
N HIS A 78 14.32 -12.96 3.75
CA HIS A 78 13.28 -13.48 2.88
C HIS A 78 12.14 -14.16 3.64
N GLN A 79 12.48 -14.89 4.69
CA GLN A 79 11.50 -15.53 5.56
C GLN A 79 10.70 -14.47 6.32
N THR A 80 11.35 -13.43 6.83
CA THR A 80 10.69 -12.36 7.59
C THR A 80 9.69 -11.58 6.74
N ILE A 81 9.95 -11.36 5.45
CA ILE A 81 9.03 -10.67 4.54
C ILE A 81 7.74 -11.48 4.26
N ARG A 82 7.80 -12.82 4.33
CA ARG A 82 6.71 -13.71 3.91
C ARG A 82 5.88 -14.30 5.05
N SER A 83 6.37 -14.20 6.28
CA SER A 83 5.73 -14.73 7.50
C SER A 83 4.73 -13.72 8.04
#